data_AF-A0A0A9C064-F1
#
_entry.id   AF-A0A0A9C064-F1
#
_cell.length_a   1.000
_cell.length_b   1.000
_cell.length_c   1.000
_cell.angle_alpha   90.00
_cell.angle_beta   90.00
_cell.angle_gamma   90.00
#
_symmetry.space_group_name_H-M   'P 1'
#
loop_
_entity.id
_entity.type
_entity.pdbx_description
1 polymer ?
#
loop_
_entity_poly.entity_id
_entity_poly.type
_entity_poly.pdbx_seq_one_letter_code
_entity_poly.pdbx_strand_id
1 'polypeptide(L)' 'MWDSVAGAHEAMRSLGVRKDPAWSAIEVHGKKHTFLAGDSYHDEWPAIYEVCNALAAAVTEQSVRVMDGVSHC' A
#
# COMPACT_ATOMS: atom_id res chain seq x y z
N MET A 1 -14.53 12.98 7.74
CA MET A 1 -14.86 11.61 8.24
C MET A 1 -13.59 10.79 8.49
N TRP A 2 -12.55 10.93 7.67
CA TRP A 2 -11.25 10.29 7.87
C TRP A 2 -10.36 10.93 8.95
N ASP A 3 -10.58 12.19 9.29
CA ASP A 3 -9.78 12.91 10.31
C ASP A 3 -9.95 12.31 11.71
N SER A 4 -11.14 11.83 12.03
CA SER A 4 -11.41 11.13 13.30
C SER A 4 -10.65 9.79 13.39
N VAL A 5 -10.45 9.12 12.25
CA VAL A 5 -9.68 7.86 12.16
C VAL A 5 -8.19 8.13 12.35
N ALA A 6 -7.67 9.22 11.76
CA ALA A 6 -6.30 9.65 11.97
C ALA A 6 -6.01 9.94 13.45
N GLY A 7 -6.91 10.67 14.11
CA GLY A 7 -6.81 10.95 15.55
C GLY A 7 -6.87 9.70 16.43
N ALA A 8 -7.74 8.74 16.09
CA ALA A 8 -7.79 7.45 16.80
C ALA A 8 -6.48 6.66 16.65
N HIS A 9 -5.90 6.60 15.44
CA HIS A 9 -4.62 5.94 15.21
C HIS A 9 -3.46 6.61 15.97
N GLU A 10 -3.47 7.93 16.09
CA GLU A 10 -2.46 8.66 16.86
C GLU A 10 -2.56 8.38 18.36
N ALA A 11 -3.78 8.39 18.91
CA ALA A 11 -4.03 8.02 20.30
C ALA A 11 -3.61 6.56 20.60
N MET A 12 -3.88 5.63 19.68
CA MET A 12 -3.43 4.25 19.83
C MET A 12 -1.91 4.14 19.85
N ARG A 13 -1.20 4.88 18.99
CA ARG A 13 0.27 4.92 18.98
C ARG A 13 0.84 5.51 20.27
N SER A 14 0.27 6.60 20.79
CA SER A 14 0.74 7.24 22.02
C SER A 14 0.51 6.37 23.26
N LEU A 15 -0.53 5.53 23.24
CA LEU A 15 -0.81 4.52 24.27
C LEU A 15 0.01 3.23 24.11
N GLY A 16 0.90 3.14 23.12
CA GLY A 16 1.71 1.95 22.87
C GLY A 16 0.93 0.76 22.30
N VAL A 17 -0.29 0.99 21.80
CA VAL A 17 -1.11 -0.07 21.19
C VAL A 17 -0.52 -0.41 19.83
N ARG A 18 0.14 -1.56 19.74
CA ARG A 18 0.63 -2.14 18.49
C ARG A 18 -0.47 -3.00 17.87
N LYS A 19 -0.99 -2.57 16.72
CA LYS A 19 -1.75 -3.46 15.84
C LYS A 19 -0.77 -4.37 15.11
N ASP A 20 -1.21 -5.59 14.81
CA ASP A 20 -0.48 -6.42 13.85
C ASP A 20 -0.38 -5.66 12.53
N PRO A 21 0.80 -5.65 11.88
CA PRO A 21 0.95 -5.00 10.60
C PRO A 21 -0.01 -5.60 9.58
N ALA A 22 -0.53 -4.76 8.69
CA ALA A 22 -1.23 -5.25 7.51
C ALA A 22 -0.29 -6.14 6.71
N TRP A 23 -0.82 -7.16 6.03
CA TRP A 23 -0.01 -8.04 5.21
C TRP A 23 -0.73 -8.39 3.91
N SER A 24 0.06 -8.72 2.90
CA SER A 24 -0.40 -9.29 1.64
C SER A 24 0.41 -10.54 1.31
N ALA A 25 -0.08 -11.37 0.40
CA ALA A 25 0.67 -12.53 -0.05
C ALA A 25 0.39 -12.81 -1.53
N ILE A 26 1.40 -13.31 -2.23
CA ILE A 26 1.31 -13.80 -3.60
C ILE A 26 1.94 -15.18 -3.70
N GLU A 27 1.51 -15.97 -4.68
CA GLU A 27 2.13 -17.26 -4.98
C GLU A 27 2.83 -17.19 -6.33
N VAL A 28 4.11 -17.57 -6.34
CA VAL A 28 4.96 -17.57 -7.54
C VAL A 28 5.71 -18.91 -7.57
N HIS A 29 5.55 -19.67 -8.66
CA HIS A 29 6.15 -21.00 -8.83
C HIS A 29 5.86 -21.97 -7.67
N GLY A 30 4.64 -21.96 -7.11
CA GLY A 30 4.25 -22.81 -5.99
C GLY A 30 4.85 -22.40 -4.64
N LYS A 31 5.57 -21.27 -4.58
CA LYS A 31 6.08 -20.68 -3.34
C LYS A 31 5.20 -19.50 -2.95
N LYS A 32 4.70 -19.51 -1.71
CA LYS A 32 3.98 -18.38 -1.13
C LYS A 32 4.98 -17.35 -0.59
N HIS A 33 4.85 -16.11 -1.06
CA HIS A 33 5.57 -14.93 -0.58
C HIS A 33 4.61 -14.06 0.21
N THR A 34 4.96 -13.72 1.45
CA THR A 34 4.13 -12.88 2.33
C THR A 34 4.90 -11.60 2.62
N PHE A 35 4.21 -10.47 2.54
CA PHE A 35 4.77 -9.14 2.75
C PHE A 35 3.98 -8.48 3.87
N LEU A 36 4.65 -8.11 4.95
CA LEU A 36 4.11 -7.26 5.99
C LEU A 36 4.33 -5.80 5.61
N ALA A 37 3.36 -4.97 5.94
CA ALA A 37 3.41 -3.54 5.68
C ALA A 37 4.60 -2.91 6.42
N GLY A 38 5.57 -2.43 5.64
CA GLY A 38 6.77 -1.78 6.15
C GLY A 38 7.85 -2.76 6.61
N ASP A 39 7.76 -4.05 6.26
CA ASP A 39 8.87 -4.97 6.50
C ASP A 39 10.01 -4.79 5.49
N SER A 40 11.19 -5.21 5.92
CA SER A 40 12.42 -5.27 5.12
C SER A 40 13.03 -6.67 5.18
N TYR A 41 12.20 -7.71 5.38
CA TYR A 41 12.67 -9.06 5.66
C TYR A 41 13.27 -9.75 4.43
N HIS A 42 12.82 -9.37 3.23
CA HIS A 42 13.36 -9.88 1.99
C HIS A 42 14.63 -9.12 1.60
N ASP A 43 15.70 -9.80 1.21
CA ASP A 43 16.96 -9.15 0.82
C ASP A 43 16.78 -8.13 -0.32
N GLU A 44 15.83 -8.40 -1.21
CA GLU A 44 15.48 -7.53 -2.34
C GLU A 44 14.34 -6.53 -2.03
N TRP A 45 13.97 -6.32 -0.76
CA TRP A 45 12.89 -5.39 -0.39
C TRP A 45 13.02 -3.99 -1.04
N PRO A 46 14.21 -3.36 -1.19
CA PRO A 46 14.30 -2.03 -1.78
C PRO A 46 13.81 -2.01 -3.23
N ALA A 47 14.22 -3.00 -4.02
CA ALA A 47 13.83 -3.13 -5.43
C ALA A 47 12.33 -3.44 -5.59
N ILE A 48 11.77 -4.27 -4.70
CA ILE A 48 10.33 -4.56 -4.69
C ILE A 48 9.54 -3.27 -4.45
N TYR A 49 9.91 -2.48 -3.44
CA TYR A 49 9.24 -1.21 -3.14
C TYR A 49 9.39 -0.18 -4.27
N GLU A 50 10.56 -0.11 -4.91
CA GLU A 50 10.79 0.73 -6.07
C GLU A 50 9.80 0.40 -7.21
N VAL A 51 9.68 -0.88 -7.57
CA VAL A 51 8.74 -1.33 -8.61
C VAL A 51 7.29 -1.07 -8.19
N CYS A 52 6.91 -1.37 -6.95
CA CYS A 52 5.56 -1.10 -6.45
C CYS A 52 5.20 0.38 -6.54
N ASN A 53 6.13 1.28 -6.18
CA ASN A 53 5.92 2.72 -6.26
C ASN A 53 5.80 3.19 -7.71
N ALA A 54 6.63 2.68 -8.62
CA ALA A 54 6.54 2.98 -10.04
C ALA A 54 5.20 2.52 -10.64
N LEU A 55 4.73 1.32 -10.28
CA LEU A 55 3.42 0.81 -10.68
C LEU A 55 2.28 1.67 -10.14
N ALA A 56 2.33 2.05 -8.86
CA ALA A 56 1.33 2.92 -8.26
C ALA A 56 1.25 4.27 -8.99
N ALA A 57 2.39 4.88 -9.30
CA ALA A 57 2.46 6.11 -10.08
C ALA A 57 1.83 5.93 -11.49
N ALA A 58 2.20 4.87 -12.21
CA ALA A 58 1.66 4.59 -13.54
C ALA A 58 0.13 4.37 -13.54
N VAL A 59 -0.40 3.68 -12.52
CA VAL A 59 -1.84 3.48 -12.36
C VAL A 59 -2.56 4.80 -12.08
N THR A 60 -1.99 5.68 -11.25
CA THR A 60 -2.58 7.00 -11.01
C THR A 60 -2.62 7.85 -12.27
N GLU A 61 -1.57 7.83 -13.09
CA GLU A 61 -1.53 8.56 -14.37
C GLU A 61 -2.56 8.03 -15.38
N GLN A 62 -2.77 6.72 -15.46
CA GLN A 62 -3.81 6.13 -16.31
C GLN A 62 -5.22 6.47 -15.83
N SER A 63 -5.43 6.53 -14.51
CA SER A 63 -6.71 6.89 -13.90
C SER A 63 -7.13 8.33 -14.25
N VAL A 64 -6.16 9.26 -14.32
CA VAL A 64 -6.39 10.66 -14.74
C VAL A 64 -6.83 10.74 -16.20
N ARG A 65 -6.17 9.99 -17.10
CA ARG A 65 -6.52 10.00 -18.54
C ARG A 65 -7.91 9.46 -18.85
N VAL A 66 -8.40 8.51 -18.05
CA VAL A 66 -9.76 7.96 -18.21
C VAL A 66 -10.82 8.99 -17.78
N MET A 67 -10.54 9.82 -16.77
CA MET A 67 -11.47 10.86 -16.31
C MET A 67 -11.59 12.04 -17.30
N ASP A 68 -10.53 12.37 -18.04
CA ASP A 68 -10.55 13.42 -19.08
C ASP A 68 -11.30 12.99 -20.36
N GLY A 69 -11.60 11.70 -20.52
CA GLY A 69 -12.31 11.14 -21.67
C GLY A 69 -13.82 10.97 -21.48
N VAL A 70 -14.35 11.19 -20.27
CA VAL A 70 -15.80 11.13 -20.02
C VAL A 70 -16.37 12.53 -20.24
N SER A 71 -16.62 12.88 -21.49
CA SER A 71 -17.50 14.01 -21.82
C SER A 71 -18.89 13.68 -21.29
N HIS A 72 -19.32 14.42 -20.27
CA HIS A 72 -20.67 14.38 -19.74
C HIS A 72 -21.64 14.69 -20.89
N CYS A 73 -22.50 13.74 -21.24
CA CYS A 73 -23.72 14.02 -22.00
C CYS A 73 -24.80 14.51 -21.02
#